data_AF-A0A229SJX8-F1
#
_entry.id   AF-A0A229SJX8-F1
#
_cell.length_a   1.000
_cell.length_b   1.000
_cell.length_c   1.000
_cell.angle_alpha   90.00
_cell.angle_beta   90.00
_cell.angle_gamma   90.00
#
_symmetry.space_group_name_H-M   'P 1'
#
loop_
_entity.id
_entity.type
_entity.pdbx_description
1 polymer ?
#
loop_
_entity_poly.entity_id
_entity_poly.type
_entity_poly.pdbx_seq_one_letter_code
_entity_poly.pdbx_strand_id
1 'polypeptide(L)'
;MPVVPAGLSSRFLSLEERIRIADRVREPGVSLRAIAAELGRPVSTISRELDRNQQPDGTYQPHAAHEMATARRARPKVGKLVADPALRAIVQDGLDVRWSPQQITRRLRRDHPDRPEWHVSCETIYQALYVQARGGLRREVAGWLRSGRIARRPHLRPDQRRPRMATPMVMISDRPAEVADRAVPGHWEGDLIMGTHNRSAIGTLVERSTRYVMLLHLPAGYTPTLVRDALVAKIATLPEQLRRSLTWDQGSEMHLHSQFTQATNMPV
;
A
#
# COMPACT_ATOMS: atom_id res chain seq x y z
N MET A 1 -8.30 -8.97 -16.79
CA MET A 1 -7.02 -9.17 -17.49
C MET A 1 -6.04 -9.86 -16.55
N PRO A 2 -5.32 -10.89 -16.99
CA PRO A 2 -4.31 -11.53 -16.15
C PRO A 2 -3.21 -10.50 -15.85
N VAL A 3 -2.87 -10.36 -14.57
CA VAL A 3 -1.81 -9.49 -14.10
C VAL A 3 -0.50 -10.05 -14.66
N VAL A 4 0.08 -9.37 -15.65
CA VAL A 4 1.42 -9.69 -16.15
C VAL A 4 2.38 -9.53 -14.97
N PRO A 5 3.08 -10.60 -14.52
CA PRO A 5 4.01 -10.48 -13.42
C PRO A 5 5.08 -9.46 -13.81
N ALA A 6 5.34 -8.50 -12.93
CA ALA A 6 6.38 -7.49 -13.13
C ALA A 6 7.65 -8.17 -13.63
N GLY A 7 8.07 -7.82 -14.85
CA GLY A 7 9.16 -8.50 -15.55
C GLY A 7 10.37 -8.61 -14.65
N LEU A 8 10.82 -9.84 -14.37
CA LEU A 8 12.08 -10.08 -13.70
C LEU A 8 13.17 -9.35 -14.49
N SER A 9 13.91 -8.46 -13.82
CA SER A 9 15.04 -7.77 -14.44
C SER A 9 15.91 -8.79 -15.18
N SER A 10 16.41 -8.41 -16.37
CA SER A 10 17.30 -9.25 -17.18
C SER A 10 18.53 -9.76 -16.42
N ARG A 11 18.86 -9.18 -15.26
CA ARG A 11 19.87 -9.69 -14.34
C ARG A 11 19.56 -11.07 -13.74
N PHE A 12 18.30 -11.47 -13.65
CA PHE A 12 17.88 -12.69 -12.99
C PHE A 12 17.30 -13.69 -13.99
N LEU A 13 17.59 -14.97 -13.80
CA LEU A 13 16.89 -16.05 -14.50
C LEU A 13 15.44 -16.11 -13.99
N SER A 14 14.51 -16.31 -14.90
CA SER A 14 13.11 -16.64 -14.68
C SER A 14 12.93 -18.09 -14.21
N LEU A 15 11.70 -18.48 -13.85
CA LEU A 15 11.40 -19.88 -13.58
C LEU A 15 11.48 -20.71 -14.87
N GLU A 16 10.98 -20.18 -15.98
CA GLU A 16 10.99 -20.84 -17.29
C GLU A 16 12.41 -21.12 -17.78
N GLU A 17 13.33 -20.16 -17.66
CA GLU A 17 14.75 -20.39 -17.96
C GLU A 17 15.36 -21.47 -17.06
N ARG A 18 14.96 -21.57 -15.78
CA ARG A 18 15.44 -22.64 -14.89
C ARG A 18 14.90 -24.01 -15.27
N ILE A 19 13.63 -24.09 -15.66
CA ILE A 19 13.04 -25.33 -16.18
C ILE A 19 13.82 -25.77 -17.41
N ARG A 20 14.11 -24.85 -18.34
CA ARG A 20 14.93 -25.16 -19.52
C ARG A 20 16.34 -25.63 -19.16
N ILE A 21 17.01 -24.96 -18.21
CA ILE A 21 18.33 -25.41 -17.71
C ILE A 21 18.23 -26.84 -17.16
N ALA A 22 17.19 -27.15 -16.38
CA ALA A 22 17.01 -28.47 -15.78
C ALA A 22 16.82 -29.57 -16.83
N ASP A 23 16.03 -29.30 -17.88
CA ASP A 23 15.82 -30.24 -18.98
C ASP A 23 17.14 -30.50 -19.72
N ARG A 24 17.84 -29.44 -20.12
CA ARG A 24 19.06 -29.53 -20.93
C ARG A 24 20.23 -30.17 -20.19
N VAL A 25 20.35 -29.99 -18.87
CA VAL A 25 21.43 -30.60 -18.06
C VAL A 25 21.25 -32.12 -17.91
N ARG A 26 20.03 -32.64 -18.04
CA ARG A 26 19.74 -34.08 -17.97
C ARG A 26 20.07 -34.80 -19.29
N GLU A 27 20.20 -34.06 -20.39
CA GLU A 27 20.51 -34.62 -21.69
C GLU A 27 22.01 -34.95 -21.81
N PRO A 28 22.37 -36.19 -22.20
CA PRO A 28 23.76 -36.58 -22.33
C PRO A 28 24.45 -35.79 -23.45
N GLY A 29 25.65 -35.24 -23.15
CA GLY A 29 26.49 -34.53 -24.12
C GLY A 29 26.19 -33.05 -24.30
N VAL A 30 25.17 -32.49 -23.63
CA VAL A 30 24.87 -31.06 -23.72
C VAL A 30 25.86 -30.25 -22.87
N SER A 31 26.57 -29.32 -23.51
CA SER A 31 27.51 -28.44 -22.81
C SER A 31 26.80 -27.20 -22.23
N LEU A 32 27.35 -26.64 -21.14
CA LEU A 32 26.85 -25.37 -20.57
C LEU A 32 26.89 -24.22 -21.58
N ARG A 33 27.79 -24.26 -22.58
CA ARG A 33 27.87 -23.28 -23.66
C ARG A 33 26.66 -23.35 -24.58
N ALA A 34 26.17 -24.55 -24.87
CA ALA A 34 24.97 -24.75 -25.69
C ALA A 34 23.74 -24.19 -24.98
N ILE A 35 23.57 -24.50 -23.69
CA ILE A 35 22.47 -24.00 -22.86
C ILE A 35 22.50 -22.46 -22.79
N ALA A 36 23.69 -21.89 -22.59
CA ALA A 36 23.88 -20.45 -22.54
C ALA A 36 23.52 -19.75 -23.85
N ALA A 37 23.92 -20.32 -24.99
CA ALA A 37 23.59 -19.80 -26.32
C ALA A 37 22.08 -19.86 -26.58
N GLU A 38 21.43 -20.99 -26.24
CA GLU A 38 19.99 -21.19 -26.38
C GLU A 38 19.17 -20.16 -25.59
N LEU A 39 19.58 -19.86 -24.36
CA LEU A 39 18.89 -18.90 -23.48
C LEU A 39 19.32 -17.44 -23.70
N GLY A 40 20.29 -17.18 -24.58
CA GLY A 40 20.86 -15.83 -24.74
C GLY A 40 21.53 -15.30 -23.46
N ARG A 41 22.14 -16.19 -22.66
CA ARG A 41 22.78 -15.86 -21.38
C ARG A 41 24.29 -16.10 -21.41
N PRO A 42 25.07 -15.37 -20.59
CA PRO A 42 26.48 -15.72 -20.39
C PRO A 42 26.62 -17.13 -19.79
N VAL A 43 27.60 -17.90 -20.24
CA VAL A 43 27.91 -19.25 -19.71
C VAL A 43 28.14 -19.21 -18.20
N SER A 44 28.78 -18.16 -17.71
CA SER A 44 29.02 -17.93 -16.28
C SER A 44 27.74 -17.68 -15.47
N THR A 45 26.62 -17.34 -16.10
CA THR A 45 25.31 -17.27 -15.44
C THR A 45 24.77 -18.66 -15.20
N ILE A 46 24.84 -19.55 -16.21
CA ILE A 46 24.36 -20.93 -16.13
C ILE A 46 25.19 -21.73 -15.13
N SER A 47 26.53 -21.69 -15.23
CA SER A 47 27.42 -22.37 -14.28
C SER A 47 27.12 -21.94 -12.84
N ARG A 48 27.13 -20.63 -12.55
CA ARG A 48 26.88 -20.17 -11.19
C ARG A 48 25.44 -20.39 -10.70
N GLU A 49 24.47 -20.56 -11.59
CA GLU A 49 23.10 -20.96 -11.21
C GLU A 49 23.10 -22.40 -10.72
N LEU A 50 23.71 -23.32 -11.49
CA LEU A 50 23.85 -24.73 -11.12
C LEU A 50 24.66 -24.87 -9.82
N ASP A 51 25.82 -24.24 -9.72
CA ASP A 51 26.69 -24.34 -8.53
C ASP A 51 26.00 -23.84 -7.25
N ARG A 52 25.14 -22.81 -7.35
CA ARG A 52 24.50 -22.20 -6.17
C ARG A 52 23.16 -22.82 -5.80
N ASN A 53 22.46 -23.44 -6.74
CA ASN A 53 21.06 -23.86 -6.58
C ASN A 53 20.81 -25.35 -6.82
N GLN A 54 21.87 -26.16 -6.94
CA GLN A 54 21.76 -27.60 -6.81
C GLN A 54 21.33 -28.00 -5.39
N GLN A 55 20.59 -29.10 -5.31
CA GLN A 55 20.26 -29.75 -4.06
C GLN A 55 21.49 -30.47 -3.48
N PRO A 56 21.48 -30.80 -2.17
CA PRO A 56 22.61 -31.49 -1.53
C PRO A 56 22.97 -32.85 -2.16
N ASP A 57 22.01 -33.49 -2.83
CA ASP A 57 22.19 -34.74 -3.58
C ASP A 57 22.78 -34.54 -4.99
N GLY A 58 23.12 -33.31 -5.36
CA GLY A 58 23.65 -32.94 -6.68
C GLY A 58 22.57 -32.75 -7.76
N THR A 59 21.29 -32.98 -7.45
CA THR A 59 20.21 -32.80 -8.42
C THR A 59 19.88 -31.32 -8.63
N TYR A 60 19.56 -30.95 -9.86
CA TYR A 60 19.06 -29.61 -10.16
C TYR A 60 17.53 -29.64 -10.32
N GLN A 61 16.84 -28.99 -9.38
CA GLN A 61 15.38 -28.90 -9.34
C GLN A 61 14.95 -27.44 -9.56
N PRO A 62 14.24 -27.12 -10.66
CA PRO A 62 14.04 -25.73 -11.09
C PRO A 62 13.17 -24.91 -10.13
N HIS A 63 12.15 -25.52 -9.53
CA HIS A 63 11.28 -24.84 -8.55
C HIS A 63 12.04 -24.52 -7.26
N ALA A 64 12.74 -25.50 -6.68
CA ALA A 64 13.56 -25.28 -5.50
C ALA A 64 14.68 -24.25 -5.76
N ALA A 65 15.32 -24.30 -6.93
CA ALA A 65 16.30 -23.32 -7.36
C ALA A 65 15.71 -21.90 -7.44
N HIS A 66 14.47 -21.77 -7.93
CA HIS A 66 13.76 -20.49 -8.00
C HIS A 66 13.42 -19.94 -6.62
N GLU A 67 12.96 -20.79 -5.70
CA GLU A 67 12.67 -20.42 -4.31
C GLU A 67 13.95 -19.98 -3.58
N MET A 68 15.03 -20.76 -3.67
CA MET A 68 16.33 -20.42 -3.08
C MET A 68 16.88 -19.11 -3.65
N ALA A 69 16.76 -18.89 -4.97
CA ALA A 69 17.16 -17.64 -5.60
C ALA A 69 16.32 -16.46 -5.10
N THR A 70 15.02 -16.64 -4.93
CA THR A 70 14.09 -15.60 -4.45
C THR A 70 14.32 -15.27 -2.97
N ALA A 71 14.50 -16.29 -2.13
CA ALA A 71 14.83 -16.12 -0.72
C ALA A 71 16.12 -15.32 -0.54
N ARG A 72 17.17 -15.61 -1.31
CA ARG A 72 18.44 -14.86 -1.28
C ARG A 72 18.34 -13.43 -1.81
N ARG A 73 17.28 -13.06 -2.54
CA ARG A 73 17.05 -11.65 -2.92
C ARG A 73 16.64 -10.81 -1.73
N ALA A 74 16.05 -11.43 -0.70
CA ALA A 74 15.82 -10.72 0.54
C ALA A 74 17.18 -10.27 1.08
N ARG A 75 17.34 -8.96 1.22
CA ARG A 75 18.48 -8.35 1.93
C ARG A 75 17.95 -7.81 3.24
N PRO A 76 17.60 -8.67 4.21
CA PRO A 76 17.15 -8.21 5.50
C PRO A 76 18.29 -7.42 6.14
N LYS A 77 18.11 -6.11 6.31
CA LYS A 77 19.00 -5.30 7.13
C LYS A 77 18.47 -5.35 8.55
N VAL A 78 19.32 -5.74 9.49
CA VAL A 78 19.02 -5.61 10.91
C VAL A 78 18.83 -4.12 11.19
N GLY A 79 17.70 -3.75 11.79
CA GLY A 79 17.41 -2.36 12.12
C GLY A 79 18.39 -1.84 13.18
N LYS A 80 18.73 -0.55 13.14
CA LYS A 80 19.71 0.06 14.07
C LYS A 80 19.39 -0.20 15.55
N LEU A 81 18.12 -0.10 15.94
CA LEU A 81 17.66 -0.33 17.32
C LEU A 81 17.68 -1.81 17.73
N VAL A 82 17.79 -2.73 16.76
CA VAL A 82 17.95 -4.17 17.04
C VAL A 82 19.43 -4.50 17.16
N ALA A 83 20.24 -3.91 16.29
CA ALA A 83 21.69 -4.12 16.25
C ALA A 83 22.43 -3.48 17.44
N ASP A 84 21.94 -2.35 17.96
CA ASP A 84 22.58 -1.61 19.04
C ASP A 84 21.64 -1.52 20.28
N PRO A 85 21.86 -2.38 21.30
CA PRO A 85 21.09 -2.37 22.54
C PRO A 85 21.22 -1.08 23.35
N ALA A 86 22.36 -0.38 23.28
CA ALA A 86 22.59 0.85 24.04
C ALA A 86 21.79 2.01 23.44
N LEU A 87 21.82 2.15 22.11
CA LEU A 87 20.97 3.09 21.39
C LEU A 87 19.48 2.80 21.65
N ARG A 88 19.09 1.52 21.65
CA ARG A 88 17.72 1.13 21.99
C ARG A 88 17.32 1.56 23.39
N ALA A 89 18.19 1.39 24.39
CA ALA A 89 17.92 1.81 25.76
C ALA A 89 17.68 3.33 25.83
N ILE A 90 18.53 4.15 25.20
CA ILE A 90 18.36 5.62 25.21
C ILE A 90 17.05 6.05 24.52
N VAL A 91 16.72 5.40 23.40
CA VAL A 91 15.42 5.65 22.73
C VAL A 91 14.26 5.21 23.62
N GLN A 92 14.40 4.11 24.34
CA GLN A 92 13.42 3.60 25.28
C GLN A 92 13.22 4.59 26.45
N ASP A 93 14.29 5.00 27.12
CA ASP A 93 14.24 5.96 28.24
C ASP A 93 13.53 7.26 27.83
N GLY A 94 13.79 7.76 26.63
CA GLY A 94 13.11 8.93 26.08
C GLY A 94 11.62 8.71 25.86
N LEU A 95 11.22 7.52 25.39
CA LEU A 95 9.82 7.15 25.25
C LEU A 95 9.15 7.02 26.61
N ASP A 96 9.81 6.44 27.61
CA ASP A 96 9.26 6.20 28.96
C ASP A 96 8.86 7.52 29.64
N VAL A 97 9.65 8.59 29.43
CA VAL A 97 9.33 9.96 29.90
C VAL A 97 8.45 10.75 28.92
N ARG A 98 7.80 10.05 27.97
CA ARG A 98 6.84 10.60 27.01
C ARG A 98 7.40 11.63 26.04
N TRP A 99 8.66 11.49 25.62
CA TRP A 99 9.16 12.31 24.51
C TRP A 99 8.60 11.83 23.18
N SER A 100 8.41 12.76 22.25
CA SER A 100 8.07 12.41 20.87
C SER A 100 9.30 11.85 20.14
N PRO A 101 9.11 10.98 19.11
CA PRO A 101 10.21 10.53 18.26
C PRO A 101 11.07 11.68 17.69
N GLN A 102 10.47 12.85 17.41
CA GLN A 102 11.20 14.03 16.97
C GLN A 102 12.09 14.63 18.07
N GLN A 103 11.60 14.67 19.30
CA GLN A 103 12.39 15.13 20.45
C GLN A 103 13.56 14.17 20.70
N ILE A 104 13.33 12.86 20.64
CA ILE A 104 14.37 11.83 20.83
C ILE A 104 15.44 11.97 19.74
N THR A 105 15.07 12.03 18.45
CA THR A 105 16.04 12.25 17.36
C THR A 105 16.87 13.53 17.56
N ARG A 106 16.25 14.63 17.99
CA ARG A 106 16.97 15.89 18.24
C ARG A 106 17.89 15.78 19.46
N ARG A 107 17.46 15.10 20.53
CA ARG A 107 18.27 14.88 21.73
C ARG A 107 19.48 14.01 21.42
N LEU A 108 19.30 12.92 20.67
CA LEU A 108 20.41 12.04 20.26
C LEU A 108 21.51 12.82 19.51
N ARG A 109 21.14 13.73 18.62
CA ARG A 109 22.10 14.59 17.90
C ARG A 109 22.83 15.57 18.82
N ARG A 110 22.13 16.14 19.81
CA ARG A 110 22.70 17.12 20.74
C ARG A 110 23.59 16.48 21.79
N ASP A 111 23.14 15.38 22.38
CA ASP A 111 23.75 14.76 23.55
C ASP A 111 24.86 13.78 23.15
N HIS A 112 24.83 13.27 21.91
CA HIS A 112 25.84 12.39 21.36
C HIS A 112 26.34 12.89 20.00
N PRO A 113 26.93 14.11 19.92
CA PRO A 113 27.40 14.68 18.65
C PRO A 113 28.50 13.82 18.02
N ASP A 114 29.33 13.17 18.85
CA ASP A 114 30.47 12.36 18.42
C ASP A 114 30.09 10.92 18.01
N ARG A 115 28.80 10.55 18.09
CA ARG A 115 28.28 9.23 17.69
C ARG A 115 27.24 9.34 16.57
N PRO A 116 27.65 9.61 15.33
CA PRO A 116 26.73 9.75 14.20
C PRO A 116 25.89 8.48 13.92
N GLU A 117 26.39 7.31 14.27
CA GLU A 117 25.68 6.04 14.19
C GLU A 117 24.36 6.04 14.98
N TRP A 118 24.32 6.78 16.10
CA TRP A 118 23.16 6.95 16.99
C TRP A 118 22.14 7.97 16.49
N HIS A 119 22.46 8.74 15.44
CA HIS A 119 21.56 9.76 14.90
C HIS A 119 20.47 9.15 14.01
N VAL A 120 19.50 8.47 14.64
CA VAL A 120 18.37 7.84 13.96
C VAL A 120 17.30 8.85 13.54
N SER A 121 16.62 8.57 12.43
CA SER A 121 15.48 9.39 12.00
C SER A 121 14.23 9.06 12.82
N CYS A 122 13.25 9.97 12.81
CA CYS A 122 11.96 9.71 13.45
C CYS A 122 11.27 8.47 12.86
N GLU A 123 11.44 8.25 11.56
CA GLU A 123 10.91 7.06 10.88
C GLU A 123 11.54 5.77 11.42
N THR A 124 12.84 5.77 11.76
CA THR A 124 13.47 4.60 12.40
C THR A 124 12.80 4.23 13.73
N ILE A 125 12.48 5.24 14.54
CA ILE A 125 11.78 5.05 15.82
C ILE A 125 10.36 4.55 15.56
N TYR A 126 9.61 5.17 14.63
CA TYR A 126 8.27 4.72 14.26
C TYR A 126 8.24 3.30 13.71
N GLN A 127 9.16 2.92 12.83
CA GLN A 127 9.26 1.56 12.32
C GLN A 127 9.51 0.54 13.44
N ALA A 128 10.30 0.89 14.45
CA ALA A 128 10.52 0.03 15.62
C ALA A 128 9.28 -0.06 16.53
N LEU A 129 8.45 0.99 16.59
CA LEU A 129 7.18 0.99 17.30
C LEU A 129 6.10 0.15 16.59
N TYR A 130 6.01 0.27 15.26
CA TYR A 130 4.95 -0.34 14.46
C TYR A 130 5.25 -1.78 14.03
N VAL A 131 6.51 -2.09 13.75
CA VAL A 131 6.92 -3.41 13.23
C VAL A 131 7.50 -4.25 14.37
N GLN A 132 6.61 -4.74 15.25
CA GLN A 132 6.96 -5.60 16.38
C GLN A 132 7.68 -6.91 15.97
N ALA A 133 7.44 -7.43 14.76
CA ALA A 133 8.11 -8.62 14.24
C ALA A 133 9.64 -8.44 14.04
N ARG A 134 10.16 -7.21 14.16
CA ARG A 134 11.60 -6.92 14.12
C ARG A 134 12.26 -6.82 15.51
N GLY A 135 11.56 -7.13 16.60
CA GLY A 135 12.18 -7.33 17.94
C GLY A 135 12.81 -6.08 18.58
N GLY A 136 12.44 -4.88 18.12
CA GLY A 136 13.12 -3.64 18.50
C GLY A 136 12.65 -3.00 19.81
N LEU A 137 11.35 -3.01 20.12
CA LEU A 137 10.78 -2.33 21.30
C LEU A 137 9.63 -3.19 21.88
N ARG A 138 9.55 -3.34 23.22
CA ARG A 138 8.57 -4.22 23.90
C ARG A 138 7.16 -3.62 23.91
N ARG A 139 6.15 -4.47 24.11
CA ARG A 139 4.70 -4.21 23.91
C ARG A 139 4.10 -3.10 24.81
N GLU A 140 4.79 -2.70 25.87
CA GLU A 140 4.31 -1.66 26.81
C GLU A 140 4.42 -0.22 26.25
N VAL A 141 5.13 -0.04 25.13
CA VAL A 141 5.41 1.29 24.53
C VAL A 141 4.16 1.98 23.95
N ALA A 142 3.07 1.24 23.71
CA ALA A 142 1.80 1.82 23.30
C ALA A 142 1.25 2.84 24.34
N GLY A 143 1.62 2.71 25.61
CA GLY A 143 1.26 3.64 26.69
C GLY A 143 2.22 4.82 26.88
N TRP A 144 3.38 4.84 26.20
CA TRP A 144 4.49 5.75 26.50
C TRP A 144 4.63 6.92 25.53
N LEU A 145 3.96 6.89 24.39
CA LEU A 145 3.83 8.10 23.57
C LEU A 145 3.09 9.17 24.39
N ARG A 146 3.53 10.42 24.35
CA ARG A 146 2.90 11.55 25.08
C ARG A 146 1.39 11.69 24.89
N SER A 147 0.89 11.16 23.77
CA SER A 147 -0.53 11.15 23.43
C SER A 147 -1.23 9.80 23.66
N GLY A 148 -0.50 8.74 24.02
CA GLY A 148 -1.01 7.37 24.15
C GLY A 148 -1.47 6.75 22.82
N ARG A 149 -1.09 7.35 21.68
CA ARG A 149 -1.66 7.01 20.38
C ARG A 149 -0.85 5.97 19.64
N ILE A 150 -1.53 4.91 19.23
CA ILE A 150 -1.00 3.86 18.36
C ILE A 150 -1.15 4.25 16.87
N ALA A 151 -1.87 5.35 16.56
CA ALA A 151 -2.16 5.81 15.19
C ALA A 151 -1.95 7.33 15.00
N ARG A 152 -1.75 7.74 13.73
CA ARG A 152 -1.48 9.13 13.33
C ARG A 152 -2.67 10.05 13.63
N ARG A 153 -2.39 11.27 14.11
CA ARG A 153 -3.41 12.31 14.31
C ARG A 153 -3.84 12.89 12.95
N PRO A 154 -5.14 12.95 12.62
CA PRO A 154 -5.63 13.73 11.50
C PRO A 154 -5.30 15.22 11.69
N HIS A 155 -4.92 15.90 10.61
CA HIS A 155 -4.44 17.27 10.63
C HIS A 155 -5.61 18.29 10.61
N LEU A 156 -6.53 18.19 11.58
CA LEU A 156 -7.73 19.05 11.63
C LEU A 156 -7.73 19.91 12.90
N ARG A 157 -8.07 21.20 12.73
CA ARG A 157 -8.16 22.20 13.80
C ARG A 157 -9.50 22.08 14.56
N PRO A 158 -9.52 22.17 15.91
CA PRO A 158 -10.74 21.97 16.71
C PRO A 158 -11.84 23.03 16.50
N ASP A 159 -11.45 24.22 16.04
CA ASP A 159 -12.27 25.38 15.67
C ASP A 159 -13.01 25.23 14.33
N GLN A 160 -12.78 24.14 13.60
CA GLN A 160 -13.39 23.87 12.29
C GLN A 160 -14.64 22.97 12.34
N ARG A 161 -15.23 22.72 13.51
CA ARG A 161 -16.54 22.04 13.60
C ARG A 161 -17.68 23.00 13.24
N ARG A 162 -17.69 23.46 11.99
CA ARG A 162 -18.97 23.67 11.30
C ARG A 162 -19.36 22.32 10.72
N PRO A 163 -20.63 21.88 10.81
CA PRO A 163 -21.05 20.71 10.06
C PRO A 163 -20.74 20.99 8.58
N ARG A 164 -19.87 20.17 7.96
CA ARG A 164 -19.50 20.31 6.54
C ARG A 164 -20.70 20.14 5.61
N MET A 165 -21.78 19.57 6.13
CA MET A 165 -22.99 19.16 5.44
C MET A 165 -24.19 19.77 6.16
N ALA A 166 -25.18 20.27 5.41
CA ALA A 166 -26.41 20.81 5.99
C ALA A 166 -27.35 19.72 6.56
N THR A 167 -27.21 18.48 6.09
CA THR A 167 -28.03 17.33 6.48
C THR A 167 -27.15 16.24 7.13
N PRO A 168 -27.64 15.53 8.17
CA PRO A 168 -26.92 14.38 8.74
C PRO A 168 -26.71 13.28 7.70
N MET A 169 -25.49 12.77 7.57
CA MET A 169 -25.15 11.63 6.71
C MET A 169 -25.21 10.32 7.48
N VAL A 170 -25.43 9.22 6.75
CA VAL A 170 -25.27 7.86 7.31
C VAL A 170 -23.78 7.56 7.47
N MET A 171 -23.35 7.19 8.67
CA MET A 171 -21.94 6.86 8.90
C MET A 171 -21.60 5.52 8.25
N ILE A 172 -20.34 5.34 7.81
CA ILE A 172 -19.88 4.06 7.25
C ILE A 172 -20.10 2.87 8.21
N SER A 173 -20.10 3.13 9.53
CA SER A 173 -20.41 2.14 10.56
C SER A 173 -21.87 1.65 10.52
N ASP A 174 -22.76 2.48 10.00
CA ASP A 174 -24.21 2.27 10.05
C ASP A 174 -24.73 1.72 8.71
N ARG A 175 -23.83 1.42 7.77
CA ARG A 175 -24.19 0.83 6.48
C ARG A 175 -24.71 -0.60 6.67
N PRO A 176 -25.71 -1.03 5.88
CA PRO A 176 -26.16 -2.41 5.91
C PRO A 176 -25.03 -3.37 5.51
N ALA A 177 -25.04 -4.56 6.11
CA ALA A 177 -23.95 -5.56 5.99
C ALA A 177 -23.68 -5.96 4.52
N GLU A 178 -24.72 -5.96 3.67
CA GLU A 178 -24.63 -6.26 2.24
C GLU A 178 -23.59 -5.40 1.48
N VAL A 179 -23.35 -4.16 1.94
CA VAL A 179 -22.37 -3.23 1.33
C VAL A 179 -20.92 -3.62 1.68
N ALA A 180 -20.71 -4.30 2.81
CA ALA A 180 -19.40 -4.67 3.30
C ALA A 180 -18.78 -5.81 2.48
N ASP A 181 -19.61 -6.79 2.10
CA ASP A 181 -19.16 -8.04 1.48
C ASP A 181 -18.89 -7.91 -0.03
N ARG A 182 -19.28 -6.79 -0.66
CA ARG A 182 -19.07 -6.47 -2.09
C ARG A 182 -19.58 -7.56 -3.05
N ALA A 183 -20.48 -8.43 -2.58
CA ALA A 183 -20.98 -9.57 -3.33
C ALA A 183 -22.10 -9.21 -4.31
N VAL A 184 -22.79 -8.09 -4.07
CA VAL A 184 -23.94 -7.64 -4.86
C VAL A 184 -23.57 -6.40 -5.69
N PRO A 185 -23.78 -6.42 -7.02
CA PRO A 185 -23.61 -5.23 -7.85
C PRO A 185 -24.60 -4.11 -7.54
N GLY A 186 -24.15 -2.86 -7.71
CA GLY A 186 -25.00 -1.66 -7.60
C GLY A 186 -24.66 -0.76 -6.41
N HIS A 187 -23.62 -1.09 -5.66
CA HIS A 187 -23.04 -0.23 -4.64
C HIS A 187 -21.81 0.48 -5.21
N TRP A 188 -21.83 1.81 -5.22
CA TRP A 188 -20.83 2.63 -5.87
C TRP A 188 -19.98 3.35 -4.84
N GLU A 189 -18.69 3.50 -5.14
CA GLU A 189 -17.75 4.33 -4.38
C GLU A 189 -17.31 5.47 -5.28
N GLY A 190 -17.40 6.68 -4.78
CA GLY A 190 -17.06 7.87 -5.54
C GLY A 190 -15.97 8.71 -4.91
N ASP A 191 -15.18 9.33 -5.77
CA ASP A 191 -14.04 10.17 -5.40
C ASP A 191 -13.85 11.30 -6.44
N LEU A 192 -13.24 12.41 -6.03
CA LEU A 192 -12.90 13.53 -6.91
C LEU A 192 -11.40 13.58 -7.22
N ILE A 193 -11.07 13.52 -8.50
CA ILE A 193 -9.74 13.84 -9.00
C ILE A 193 -9.70 15.32 -9.39
N MET A 194 -8.84 16.07 -8.70
CA MET A 194 -8.68 17.51 -8.91
C MET A 194 -7.79 17.82 -10.11
N GLY A 195 -8.26 18.68 -11.00
CA GLY A 195 -7.51 19.21 -12.14
C GLY A 195 -6.54 20.33 -11.75
N THR A 196 -5.76 20.80 -12.72
CA THR A 196 -4.72 21.81 -12.49
C THR A 196 -5.29 23.09 -11.89
N HIS A 197 -4.62 23.62 -10.86
CA HIS A 197 -5.04 24.81 -10.12
C HIS A 197 -6.46 24.73 -9.52
N ASN A 198 -7.00 23.52 -9.30
CA ASN A 198 -8.36 23.29 -8.80
C ASN A 198 -9.47 23.92 -9.66
N ARG A 199 -9.20 24.17 -10.96
CA ARG A 199 -10.16 24.82 -11.88
C ARG A 199 -11.14 23.84 -12.52
N SER A 200 -10.79 22.56 -12.56
CA SER A 200 -11.61 21.47 -13.07
C SER A 200 -11.49 20.26 -12.17
N ALA A 201 -12.38 19.28 -12.35
CA ALA A 201 -12.31 18.01 -11.68
C ALA A 201 -12.80 16.87 -12.59
N ILE A 202 -12.47 15.65 -12.22
CA ILE A 202 -13.09 14.44 -12.73
C ILE A 202 -13.62 13.68 -11.52
N GLY A 203 -14.95 13.52 -11.44
CA GLY A 203 -15.53 12.59 -10.48
C GLY A 203 -15.40 11.16 -10.99
N THR A 204 -15.06 10.25 -10.12
CA THR A 204 -15.00 8.81 -10.40
C THR A 204 -16.14 8.13 -9.68
N LEU A 205 -16.79 7.17 -10.35
CA LEU A 205 -17.79 6.29 -9.77
C LEU A 205 -17.36 4.86 -10.05
N VAL A 206 -16.99 4.14 -9.01
CA VAL A 206 -16.49 2.76 -9.10
C VAL A 206 -17.50 1.81 -8.47
N GLU A 207 -18.04 0.90 -9.25
CA GLU A 207 -18.93 -0.15 -8.75
C GLU A 207 -18.11 -1.16 -7.93
N ARG A 208 -18.53 -1.45 -6.70
CA ARG A 208 -17.68 -2.12 -5.69
C ARG A 208 -17.46 -3.61 -5.97
N SER A 209 -18.36 -4.27 -6.71
CA SER A 209 -18.28 -5.71 -7.01
C SER A 209 -17.48 -5.97 -8.29
N THR A 210 -17.92 -5.37 -9.39
CA THR A 210 -17.42 -5.53 -10.77
C THR A 210 -16.23 -4.63 -11.08
N ARG A 211 -15.99 -3.58 -10.29
CA ARG A 211 -15.00 -2.52 -10.56
C ARG A 211 -15.25 -1.74 -11.84
N TYR A 212 -16.47 -1.77 -12.36
CA TYR A 212 -16.86 -0.92 -13.46
C TYR A 212 -16.73 0.56 -13.07
N VAL A 213 -16.10 1.36 -13.93
CA VAL A 213 -15.79 2.76 -13.64
C VAL A 213 -16.56 3.67 -14.59
N MET A 214 -17.23 4.66 -14.02
CA MET A 214 -17.81 5.78 -14.75
C MET A 214 -17.11 7.07 -14.36
N LEU A 215 -16.90 7.94 -15.35
CA LEU A 215 -16.25 9.24 -15.15
C LEU A 215 -17.26 10.38 -15.32
N LEU A 216 -17.17 11.34 -14.41
CA LEU A 216 -17.94 12.58 -14.36
C LEU A 216 -16.99 13.70 -14.79
N HIS A 217 -17.16 14.22 -16.00
CA HIS A 217 -16.33 15.33 -16.47
C HIS A 217 -16.86 16.65 -15.89
N LEU A 218 -16.05 17.34 -15.09
CA LEU A 218 -16.41 18.59 -14.41
C LEU A 218 -15.45 19.72 -14.82
N PRO A 219 -15.59 20.28 -16.04
CA PRO A 219 -14.66 21.28 -16.57
C PRO A 219 -14.76 22.64 -15.87
N ALA A 220 -15.91 22.96 -15.28
CA ALA A 220 -16.18 24.24 -14.62
C ALA A 220 -15.97 24.21 -13.10
N GLY A 221 -15.22 23.22 -12.60
CA GLY A 221 -14.95 23.03 -11.18
C GLY A 221 -15.91 22.05 -10.50
N TYR A 222 -15.92 22.04 -9.17
CA TYR A 222 -16.48 20.97 -8.34
C TYR A 222 -17.42 21.52 -7.26
N THR A 223 -18.16 22.59 -7.58
CA THR A 223 -19.17 23.10 -6.65
C THR A 223 -20.24 22.03 -6.40
N PRO A 224 -20.93 22.05 -5.23
CA PRO A 224 -21.88 21.01 -4.90
C PRO A 224 -23.02 20.82 -5.90
N THR A 225 -23.44 21.91 -6.55
CA THR A 225 -24.46 21.88 -7.61
C THR A 225 -23.94 21.17 -8.85
N LEU A 226 -22.73 21.51 -9.32
CA LEU A 226 -22.12 20.88 -10.50
C LEU A 226 -21.89 19.39 -10.29
N VAL A 227 -21.40 19.01 -9.10
CA VAL A 227 -21.16 17.60 -8.75
C VAL A 227 -22.48 16.83 -8.67
N ARG A 228 -23.50 17.37 -7.99
CA ARG A 228 -24.85 16.80 -7.94
C ARG A 228 -25.41 16.57 -9.35
N ASP A 229 -25.41 17.59 -10.20
CA ASP A 229 -26.05 17.51 -11.53
C ASP A 229 -25.35 16.50 -12.43
N ALA A 230 -24.01 16.47 -12.41
CA ALA A 230 -23.24 15.47 -13.14
C ALA A 230 -23.51 14.06 -12.60
N LEU A 231 -23.59 13.89 -11.28
CA LEU A 231 -23.90 12.61 -10.64
C LEU A 231 -25.29 12.10 -11.03
N VAL A 232 -26.31 12.93 -10.91
CA VAL A 232 -27.70 12.59 -11.29
C VAL A 232 -27.74 12.19 -12.76
N ALA A 233 -27.14 12.97 -13.65
CA ALA A 233 -27.11 12.68 -15.08
C ALA A 233 -26.43 11.34 -15.40
N LYS A 234 -25.34 10.99 -14.70
CA LYS A 234 -24.66 9.70 -14.89
C LYS A 234 -25.40 8.53 -14.26
N ILE A 235 -25.89 8.66 -13.05
CA ILE A 235 -26.65 7.57 -12.40
C ILE A 235 -27.93 7.28 -13.18
N ALA A 236 -28.55 8.29 -13.80
CA ALA A 236 -29.71 8.10 -14.68
C ALA A 236 -29.44 7.19 -15.90
N THR A 237 -28.18 7.01 -16.32
CA THR A 237 -27.85 6.08 -17.43
C THR A 237 -27.78 4.62 -16.99
N LEU A 238 -27.76 4.34 -15.69
CA LEU A 238 -27.70 2.99 -15.16
C LEU A 238 -29.10 2.37 -15.04
N PRO A 239 -29.28 1.06 -15.23
CA PRO A 239 -30.50 0.37 -14.82
C PRO A 239 -30.77 0.56 -13.32
N GLU A 240 -32.05 0.59 -12.93
CA GLU A 240 -32.48 0.80 -11.54
C GLU A 240 -31.86 -0.21 -10.57
N GLN A 241 -31.69 -1.47 -11.00
CA GLN A 241 -31.10 -2.55 -10.21
C GLN A 241 -29.66 -2.27 -9.78
N LEU A 242 -28.95 -1.40 -10.50
CA LEU A 242 -27.57 -0.99 -10.20
C LEU A 242 -27.49 0.31 -9.40
N ARG A 243 -28.61 0.92 -8.97
CA ARG A 243 -28.64 2.19 -8.23
C ARG A 243 -28.88 1.97 -6.73
N ARG A 244 -28.16 1.04 -6.09
CA ARG A 244 -28.45 0.62 -4.71
C ARG A 244 -27.94 1.60 -3.65
N SER A 245 -26.69 2.03 -3.73
CA SER A 245 -26.14 3.04 -2.81
C SER A 245 -24.89 3.69 -3.38
N LEU A 246 -24.63 4.93 -2.98
CA LEU A 246 -23.39 5.65 -3.27
C LEU A 246 -22.63 5.86 -1.96
N THR A 247 -21.33 5.65 -1.94
CA THR A 247 -20.47 6.08 -0.84
C THR A 247 -19.52 7.13 -1.38
N TRP A 248 -19.52 8.30 -0.75
CA TRP A 248 -18.61 9.39 -1.08
C TRP A 248 -17.93 9.87 0.21
N ASP A 249 -16.74 10.44 0.09
CA ASP A 249 -16.11 11.08 1.24
C ASP A 249 -16.91 12.32 1.71
N GLN A 250 -16.62 12.80 2.92
CA GLN A 250 -17.34 13.93 3.51
C GLN A 250 -16.81 15.29 3.00
N GLY A 251 -16.41 15.35 1.73
CA GLY A 251 -15.94 16.54 1.05
C GLY A 251 -17.04 17.60 0.93
N SER A 252 -16.64 18.87 0.81
CA SER A 252 -17.59 19.99 0.68
C SER A 252 -18.44 19.92 -0.59
N GLU A 253 -17.96 19.24 -1.62
CA GLU A 253 -18.64 18.97 -2.88
C GLU A 253 -19.93 18.16 -2.70
N MET A 254 -20.03 17.32 -1.67
CA MET A 254 -21.20 16.48 -1.44
C MET A 254 -22.22 17.14 -0.49
N HIS A 255 -22.11 18.45 -0.27
CA HIS A 255 -23.00 19.20 0.61
C HIS A 255 -24.50 19.04 0.25
N LEU A 256 -24.81 18.79 -1.03
CA LEU A 256 -26.16 18.60 -1.55
C LEU A 256 -26.54 17.12 -1.76
N HIS A 257 -25.89 16.18 -1.05
CA HIS A 257 -26.16 14.73 -1.18
C HIS A 257 -27.64 14.37 -0.95
N SER A 258 -28.35 15.05 -0.05
CA SER A 258 -29.77 14.81 0.21
C SER A 258 -30.65 15.09 -1.02
N GLN A 259 -30.30 16.12 -1.81
CA GLN A 259 -30.97 16.41 -3.09
C GLN A 259 -30.64 15.36 -4.15
N PHE A 260 -29.41 14.84 -4.16
CA PHE A 260 -29.06 13.72 -5.03
C PHE A 260 -29.89 12.47 -4.70
N THR A 261 -30.03 12.14 -3.41
CA THR A 261 -30.86 11.00 -2.98
C THR A 261 -32.32 11.20 -3.36
N GLN A 262 -32.88 12.39 -3.19
CA GLN A 262 -34.25 12.71 -3.64
C GLN A 262 -34.43 12.56 -5.16
N ALA A 263 -33.43 12.97 -5.95
CA ALA A 263 -33.50 12.92 -7.41
C ALA A 263 -33.32 11.51 -7.98
N THR A 264 -32.63 10.62 -7.27
CA THR A 264 -32.22 9.30 -7.79
C THR A 264 -32.79 8.11 -7.04
N ASN A 265 -33.45 8.34 -5.90
CA ASN A 265 -33.82 7.34 -4.89
C ASN A 265 -32.62 6.50 -4.39
N MET A 266 -31.39 6.99 -4.60
CA MET A 266 -30.17 6.30 -4.23
C MET A 266 -29.61 6.89 -2.91
N PRO A 267 -29.51 6.09 -1.84
CA PRO A 267 -28.93 6.55 -0.58
C PRO A 267 -27.44 6.86 -0.71
N VAL A 268 -26.97 7.88 0.01
CA VAL A 268 -25.57 8.34 0.09
C VAL A 268 -25.05 8.23 1.52
#